data_AF-A0AA38CEF2-F1
#
_entry.id   AF-A0AA38CEF2-F1
#
_cell.length_a   1.000
_cell.length_b   1.000
_cell.length_c   1.000
_cell.angle_alpha   90.00
_cell.angle_beta   90.00
_cell.angle_gamma   90.00
#
_symmetry.space_group_name_H-M   'P 1'
#
loop_
_entity.id
_entity.type
_entity.pdbx_description
1 polymer ?
#
loop_
_entity_poly.entity_id
_entity_poly.type
_entity_poly.pdbx_seq_one_letter_code
_entity_poly.pdbx_strand_id
1 'polypeptide(L)' 'LDPDIVVHNIVTLPNIKPVKQKLRKMHPRVALLVKEELQRLLSANFIQPIDYPQWVSNIVPVTKATGKI' A
#
# COMPACT_ATOMS: atom_id res chain seq x y z
N LEU A 1 -9.25 -9.93 -7.06
CA LEU A 1 -10.01 -10.32 -5.85
C LEU A 1 -11.43 -9.86 -6.07
N ASP A 2 -12.41 -10.70 -5.81
CA ASP A 2 -13.81 -10.36 -6.03
C ASP A 2 -14.46 -9.94 -4.70
N PRO A 3 -14.78 -8.65 -4.50
CA PRO A 3 -15.44 -8.17 -3.29
C PRO A 3 -16.85 -8.75 -3.12
N ASP A 4 -17.46 -9.32 -4.16
CA ASP A 4 -18.81 -9.90 -4.06
C ASP A 4 -18.81 -11.26 -3.35
N ILE A 5 -17.65 -11.91 -3.22
CA ILE A 5 -17.52 -13.19 -2.50
C ILE A 5 -17.65 -12.98 -0.99
N VAL A 6 -16.73 -12.20 -0.39
CA VAL A 6 -16.71 -11.85 1.04
C VAL A 6 -15.89 -10.57 1.23
N VAL A 7 -16.41 -9.63 2.01
CA VAL A 7 -15.66 -8.47 2.52
C VAL A 7 -15.67 -8.47 4.04
N HIS A 8 -14.49 -8.37 4.65
CA HIS A 8 -14.38 -8.11 6.08
C HIS A 8 -14.32 -6.61 6.36
N ASN A 9 -15.26 -6.11 7.15
CA ASN A 9 -15.28 -4.72 7.59
C ASN A 9 -14.52 -4.56 8.91
N ILE A 10 -13.41 -3.84 8.88
CA ILE A 10 -12.65 -3.48 10.09
C ILE A 10 -13.30 -2.23 10.70
N VAL A 11 -13.91 -2.39 11.88
CA VAL A 11 -14.54 -1.27 12.60
C VAL A 11 -13.47 -0.41 13.26
N THR A 12 -13.48 0.89 12.97
CA THR A 12 -12.64 1.89 13.64
C THR A 12 -13.40 2.60 14.75
N LEU A 13 -12.70 3.09 15.77
CA LEU A 13 -13.29 3.94 16.80
C LEU A 13 -13.84 5.23 16.18
N PRO A 14 -15.03 5.72 16.58
CA PRO A 14 -15.79 6.75 15.87
C PRO A 14 -15.12 8.14 15.82
N ASN A 15 -14.16 8.42 16.71
CA ASN A 15 -13.55 9.74 16.86
C ASN A 15 -12.04 9.75 16.61
N ILE A 16 -11.50 8.74 15.90
CA ILE A 16 -10.08 8.69 15.60
C ILE A 16 -9.78 9.51 14.35
N LYS A 17 -8.88 10.48 14.50
CA LYS A 17 -8.36 11.26 13.38
C LYS A 17 -7.45 10.36 12.53
N PRO A 18 -7.65 10.31 11.20
CA PRO A 18 -6.76 9.59 10.31
C PRO A 18 -5.33 10.14 10.37
N VAL A 19 -4.33 9.27 10.27
CA VAL A 19 -2.91 9.66 10.35
C VAL A 19 -2.31 9.78 8.96
N LYS A 20 -1.80 10.96 8.63
CA LYS A 20 -0.97 11.18 7.44
C LYS A 20 0.50 11.07 7.81
N GLN A 21 1.09 9.90 7.62
CA GLN A 21 2.50 9.69 7.92
C GLN A 21 3.39 10.50 6.96
N LYS A 22 4.47 11.09 7.49
CA LYS A 22 5.51 11.73 6.66
C LYS A 22 6.18 10.68 5.79
N LEU A 23 6.28 10.95 4.48
CA LEU A 23 6.92 10.05 3.54
C LEU A 23 8.40 9.84 3.89
N ARG A 24 8.81 8.58 3.97
CA ARG A 24 10.21 8.21 4.18
C ARG A 24 10.97 8.22 2.86
N LYS A 25 12.20 8.76 2.89
CA LYS A 25 13.11 8.66 1.76
C LYS A 25 13.52 7.20 1.58
N MET A 26 13.49 6.72 0.35
CA MET A 26 13.94 5.39 -0.03
C MET A 26 15.19 5.50 -0.88
N HIS A 27 16.10 4.52 -0.76
CA HIS A 27 17.24 4.43 -1.66
C HIS A 27 16.75 4.25 -3.12
N PRO A 28 17.32 4.95 -4.12
CA PRO A 28 16.81 4.94 -5.50
C PRO A 28 16.60 3.54 -6.08
N ARG A 29 17.55 2.62 -5.86
CA ARG A 29 17.42 1.21 -6.28
C ARG A 29 16.19 0.51 -5.70
N VAL A 30 15.86 0.78 -4.45
CA VAL A 30 14.70 0.16 -3.78
C VAL A 30 13.41 0.82 -4.23
N ALA A 31 13.42 2.14 -4.47
CA ALA A 31 12.27 2.86 -4.99
C ALA A 31 11.85 2.34 -6.38
N LEU A 32 12.79 1.98 -7.25
CA LEU A 32 12.51 1.37 -8.55
C LEU A 32 11.79 0.03 -8.40
N LEU A 33 12.30 -0.85 -7.54
CA LEU A 33 11.71 -2.18 -7.30
C LEU A 33 10.32 -2.09 -6.67
N VAL A 34 10.11 -1.15 -5.74
CA VAL A 34 8.78 -0.87 -5.19
C VAL A 34 7.83 -0.35 -6.28
N LYS A 35 8.30 0.51 -7.19
CA LYS A 35 7.48 1.00 -8.30
C LYS A 35 7.05 -0.15 -9.21
N GLU A 36 7.95 -1.06 -9.56
CA GLU A 36 7.62 -2.26 -10.36
C GLU A 36 6.55 -3.12 -9.68
N GLU A 37 6.69 -3.38 -8.38
CA GLU A 37 5.71 -4.18 -7.63
C GLU A 37 4.34 -3.48 -7.53
N LEU A 38 4.31 -2.15 -7.34
CA LEU A 38 3.08 -1.37 -7.36
C LEU A 38 2.38 -1.47 -8.72
N GLN A 39 3.12 -1.37 -9.83
CA GLN A 39 2.55 -1.54 -11.18
C GLN A 39 1.99 -2.95 -11.39
N ARG A 40 2.70 -3.97 -10.89
CA ARG A 40 2.22 -5.37 -10.94
C ARG A 40 0.90 -5.53 -10.17
N LEU A 41 0.80 -4.97 -8.97
CA LEU A 41 -0.41 -5.03 -8.14
C LEU A 41 -1.56 -4.23 -8.76
N LEU A 42 -1.27 -3.07 -9.35
CA LEU A 42 -2.26 -2.24 -10.03
C LEU A 42 -2.81 -2.96 -11.27
N SER A 43 -1.93 -3.55 -12.10
CA SER A 43 -2.33 -4.31 -13.29
C SER A 43 -3.17 -5.55 -12.97
N ALA A 44 -2.96 -6.13 -11.78
CA ALA A 44 -3.73 -7.26 -11.27
C ALA A 44 -5.07 -6.83 -10.61
N ASN A 45 -5.41 -5.54 -10.64
CA ASN A 45 -6.57 -4.95 -9.94
C ASN A 45 -6.59 -5.29 -8.43
N PHE A 46 -5.41 -5.43 -7.82
CA PHE A 46 -5.28 -5.70 -6.38
C PHE A 46 -5.30 -4.41 -5.56
N ILE A 47 -4.78 -3.32 -6.15
CA ILE A 47 -4.81 -1.97 -5.59
C ILE A 47 -5.44 -1.01 -6.61
N GLN A 48 -5.87 0.15 -6.14
CA GLN A 48 -6.45 1.21 -6.96
C GLN A 48 -5.95 2.58 -6.49
N PRO A 49 -5.87 3.59 -7.39
CA PRO A 49 -5.60 4.96 -6.98
C PRO A 49 -6.75 5.51 -6.13
N ILE A 50 -6.41 6.38 -5.18
CA ILE A 50 -7.37 7.09 -4.33
C ILE A 50 -7.06 8.59 -4.39
N ASP A 51 -8.09 9.39 -4.61
CA ASP A 51 -7.97 10.83 -4.69
C ASP A 51 -8.12 11.47 -3.31
N TYR A 52 -7.25 12.44 -3.01
CA TYR A 52 -7.28 13.28 -1.80
C TYR A 52 -7.41 12.53 -0.45
N PRO A 53 -6.57 11.52 -0.16
CA PRO A 53 -6.69 10.76 1.07
C PRO A 53 -6.32 11.61 2.30
N GLN A 54 -7.12 11.48 3.36
CA GLN A 54 -6.86 12.10 4.66
C GLN A 54 -5.79 11.36 5.48
N TRP A 55 -5.39 10.17 5.04
CA TRP A 55 -4.37 9.32 5.66
C TRP A 55 -3.35 8.88 4.62
N VAL A 56 -2.13 8.59 5.07
CA VAL A 56 -1.06 8.02 4.24
C VAL A 56 -0.23 7.11 5.13
N SER A 57 -0.01 5.87 4.67
CA SER A 57 0.93 4.93 5.31
C SER A 57 2.19 4.79 4.47
N ASN A 58 3.34 4.66 5.14
CA ASN A 58 4.62 4.46 4.46
C ASN A 58 4.79 3.02 3.97
N ILE A 59 5.25 2.85 2.73
CA ILE A 59 5.69 1.55 2.20
C ILE A 59 6.98 1.14 2.91
N VAL A 60 7.04 -0.14 3.32
CA VAL A 60 8.23 -0.75 3.93
C VAL A 60 8.64 -1.95 3.07
N PRO A 61 9.65 -1.80 2.21
CA PRO A 61 10.18 -2.92 1.42
C PRO A 61 10.92 -3.90 2.32
N VAL A 62 10.72 -5.21 2.10
CA VAL A 62 11.43 -6.27 2.82
C VAL A 62 11.90 -7.30 1.81
N THR A 63 13.19 -7.62 1.84
CA THR A 63 13.73 -8.67 0.98
C THR A 63 13.28 -10.04 1.47
N LYS A 64 12.57 -10.78 0.63
CA LYS A 64 12.22 -12.18 0.84
C LYS A 64 13.43 -13.08 0.67
N ALA A 65 13.38 -14.29 1.23
CA ALA A 65 14.45 -15.30 1.08
C ALA A 65 14.78 -15.64 -0.39
N THR A 66 13.83 -15.44 -1.31
CA THR A 66 14.03 -15.60 -2.76
C THR A 66 14.84 -14.48 -3.40
N GLY A 67 15.34 -13.50 -2.64
CA GLY A 67 16.05 -12.33 -3.14
C GLY A 67 15.17 -11.26 -3.79
N LYS A 68 13.85 -11.46 -3.82
CA LYS A 68 12.87 -10.46 -4.28
C LYS A 68 12.52 -9.52 -3.14
N ILE A 69 12.16 -8.28 -3.47
CA ILE A 69 11.51 -7.35 -2.52
C ILE A 69 10.00 -7.59 -2.53
#